data_AF-A0A8H6F6D2-F1
#
_entry.id   AF-A0A8H6F6D2-F1
#
_cell.length_a   1.000
_cell.length_b   1.000
_cell.length_c   1.000
_cell.angle_alpha   90.00
_cell.angle_beta   90.00
_cell.angle_gamma   90.00
#
_symmetry.space_group_name_H-M   'P 1'
#
loop_
_entity.id
_entity.type
_entity.pdbx_description
1 polymer ?
#
loop_
_entity_poly.entity_id
_entity_poly.type
_entity_poly.pdbx_seq_one_letter_code
_entity_poly.pdbx_strand_id
1 'polypeptide(L)'
;MKAGIPLSRCTQRIPLLVARQVSRNITTTTTKFSLAPEYNHIRKVFDSQKYFNHFTKQGSHATLFSSPQTGLFHNEYLTTPQGLVDFSQQSLSQAKQLVSEMLSQVNTVDGKLKFIKKLDQLSDILCRVIDVAEFIRVVHPSVKWINAAQQTHEMMFEFMNQLNTNVELYSSLRDILNNPLITEQLTPEEIKVGEYLRQDFERSGIHMDPQTRENFVTITQEISLLGSQFGNQINGLKSYWCPVTVAEWESIEDPQLKKEIKNYQSKYDGIRQSETIQIPLVANIPYTILTNCSSDTLRKKSLIVKNVKLQVVCRLPIRAQDGENS
;
A
#
# COMPACT_ATOMS: atom_id res chain seq x y z
N MET A 1 -47.56 -20.31 27.84
CA MET A 1 -47.58 -18.91 28.29
C MET A 1 -46.73 -18.80 29.55
N LYS A 2 -45.55 -18.17 29.49
CA LYS A 2 -44.68 -17.90 30.65
C LYS A 2 -44.49 -16.39 30.77
N ALA A 3 -44.68 -15.87 31.98
CA ALA A 3 -44.68 -14.45 32.30
C ALA A 3 -43.27 -13.83 32.15
N GLY A 4 -43.22 -12.64 31.54
CA GLY A 4 -42.01 -11.87 31.31
C GLY A 4 -41.57 -11.05 32.51
N ILE A 5 -40.26 -10.93 32.67
CA ILE A 5 -39.57 -10.10 33.67
C ILE A 5 -39.62 -8.63 33.21
N PRO A 6 -39.95 -7.65 34.07
CA PRO A 6 -39.94 -6.25 33.68
C PRO A 6 -38.50 -5.71 33.69
N LEU A 7 -38.01 -5.27 32.53
CA LEU A 7 -36.79 -4.48 32.41
C LEU A 7 -37.12 -3.00 32.62
N SER A 8 -36.85 -2.48 33.81
CA SER A 8 -36.91 -1.04 34.08
C SER A 8 -35.79 -0.32 33.33
N ARG A 9 -36.14 0.44 32.28
CA ARG A 9 -35.23 1.39 31.63
C ARG A 9 -34.95 2.56 32.57
N CYS A 10 -33.79 2.56 33.20
CA CYS A 10 -33.26 3.74 33.87
C CYS A 10 -32.73 4.70 32.79
N THR A 11 -33.52 5.72 32.43
CA THR A 11 -33.04 6.86 31.65
C THR A 11 -32.38 7.87 32.58
N GLN A 12 -31.09 7.70 32.85
CA GLN A 12 -30.27 8.79 33.38
C GLN A 12 -29.63 9.54 32.21
N ARG A 13 -29.97 10.83 32.06
CA ARG A 13 -29.24 11.75 31.19
C ARG A 13 -27.83 11.91 31.76
N ILE A 14 -26.83 11.42 31.02
CA ILE A 14 -25.43 11.65 31.32
C ILE A 14 -25.15 13.14 31.05
N PRO A 15 -24.66 13.92 32.02
CA PRO A 15 -24.22 15.29 31.76
C PRO A 15 -22.98 15.26 30.87
N LEU A 16 -22.98 16.08 29.82
CA LEU A 16 -21.80 16.39 29.01
C LEU A 16 -20.77 17.09 29.91
N LEU A 17 -19.89 16.30 30.53
CA LEU A 17 -18.66 16.79 31.13
C LEU A 17 -17.73 17.20 29.97
N VAL A 18 -17.73 18.50 29.67
CA VAL A 18 -16.64 19.14 28.94
C VAL A 18 -15.38 18.88 29.76
N ALA A 19 -14.60 17.89 29.33
CA ALA A 19 -13.27 17.67 29.88
C ALA A 19 -12.49 18.98 29.64
N ARG A 20 -12.17 19.66 30.74
CA ARG A 20 -11.21 20.77 30.77
C ARG A 20 -10.02 20.33 29.92
N GLN A 21 -9.81 21.03 28.81
CA GLN A 21 -8.57 20.94 28.07
C GLN A 21 -7.46 21.33 29.04
N VAL A 22 -6.76 20.34 29.57
CA VAL A 22 -5.42 20.54 30.07
C VAL A 22 -4.65 20.95 28.82
N SER A 23 -4.36 22.25 28.70
CA SER A 23 -3.39 22.77 27.76
C SER A 23 -2.07 22.05 28.04
N ARG A 24 -1.86 20.92 27.37
CA ARG A 24 -0.52 20.42 27.13
C ARG A 24 0.08 21.41 26.16
N ASN A 25 0.73 22.43 26.71
CA ASN A 25 1.72 23.20 26.00
C ASN A 25 2.80 22.21 25.60
N ILE A 26 2.63 21.57 24.45
CA ILE A 26 3.77 21.03 23.71
C ILE A 26 4.48 22.28 23.23
N THR A 27 5.39 22.77 24.07
CA THR A 27 6.45 23.66 23.62
C THR A 27 7.26 22.86 22.61
N THR A 28 6.80 22.87 21.35
CA THR A 28 7.70 22.65 20.24
C THR A 28 8.59 23.88 20.23
N THR A 29 9.69 23.81 20.98
CA THR A 29 10.89 24.53 20.62
C THR A 29 11.17 24.12 19.18
N THR A 30 10.66 24.92 18.25
CA THR A 30 10.95 24.82 16.84
C THR A 30 12.39 25.27 16.72
N THR A 31 13.29 24.34 17.02
CA THR A 31 14.67 24.42 16.56
C THR A 31 14.53 24.59 15.06
N LYS A 32 14.83 25.79 14.56
CA LYS A 32 14.84 26.10 13.13
C LYS A 32 15.75 25.07 12.48
N PHE A 33 15.18 24.00 11.92
CA PHE A 33 15.87 23.18 10.95
C PHE A 33 15.94 24.01 9.67
N SER A 34 16.86 24.97 9.67
CA SER A 34 17.56 25.35 8.46
C SER A 34 18.15 24.05 7.93
N LEU A 35 17.44 23.37 7.02
CA LEU A 35 17.95 22.21 6.32
C LEU A 35 19.31 22.61 5.76
N ALA A 36 20.37 22.08 6.36
CA ALA A 36 21.72 22.40 5.98
C ALA A 36 21.85 22.17 4.46
N PRO A 37 22.60 23.01 3.73
CA PRO A 37 22.88 22.82 2.30
C PRO A 37 23.42 21.42 1.98
N GLU A 38 23.91 20.74 3.01
CA GLU A 38 24.30 19.34 3.07
C GLU A 38 23.26 18.35 2.53
N TYR A 39 21.94 18.55 2.67
CA TYR A 39 20.93 17.56 2.22
C TYR A 39 20.42 17.76 0.79
N ASN A 40 20.90 18.77 0.06
CA ASN A 40 20.47 19.04 -1.32
C ASN A 40 20.79 17.87 -2.27
N HIS A 41 21.83 17.10 -1.99
CA HIS A 41 22.20 15.94 -2.79
C HIS A 41 21.15 14.83 -2.66
N ILE A 42 20.74 14.47 -1.44
CA ILE A 42 19.72 13.44 -1.16
C ILE A 42 18.42 13.79 -1.87
N ARG A 43 17.99 15.05 -1.78
CA ARG A 43 16.77 15.51 -2.43
C ARG A 43 16.83 15.32 -3.95
N LYS A 44 17.96 15.66 -4.58
CA LYS A 44 18.14 15.49 -6.03
C LYS A 44 18.20 14.02 -6.45
N VAL A 45 18.65 13.10 -5.57
CA VAL A 45 18.61 11.65 -5.84
C VAL A 45 17.18 11.18 -6.06
N PHE A 46 16.22 11.64 -5.25
CA PHE A 46 14.82 11.19 -5.36
C PHE A 46 13.98 12.04 -6.33
N ASP A 47 14.28 13.34 -6.47
CA ASP A 47 13.44 14.27 -7.24
C ASP A 47 13.85 14.41 -8.73
N SER A 48 15.01 13.87 -9.16
CA SER A 48 15.51 14.04 -10.53
C SER A 48 16.07 12.75 -11.11
N GLN A 49 15.40 12.20 -12.13
CA GLN A 49 15.86 10.99 -12.83
C GLN A 49 17.27 11.16 -13.42
N LYS A 50 17.60 12.35 -13.95
CA LYS A 50 18.92 12.65 -14.50
C LYS A 50 20.01 12.62 -13.42
N TYR A 51 19.71 13.16 -12.23
CA TYR A 51 20.64 13.15 -11.11
C TYR A 51 20.76 11.76 -10.49
N PHE A 52 19.64 11.04 -10.32
CA PHE A 52 19.62 9.65 -9.86
C PHE A 52 20.53 8.76 -10.73
N ASN A 53 20.41 8.87 -12.06
CA ASN A 53 21.23 8.13 -13.02
C ASN A 53 22.71 8.50 -12.95
N HIS A 54 23.05 9.74 -12.57
CA HIS A 54 24.43 10.18 -12.40
C HIS A 54 25.01 9.73 -11.05
N PHE A 55 24.23 9.83 -9.98
CA PHE A 55 24.57 9.39 -8.63
C PHE A 55 24.84 7.89 -8.57
N THR A 56 23.96 7.07 -9.17
CA THR A 56 24.17 5.61 -9.29
C THR A 56 25.38 5.25 -10.14
N LYS A 57 25.72 6.06 -11.14
CA LYS A 57 26.96 5.91 -11.95
C LYS A 57 28.24 6.36 -11.23
N GLN A 58 28.14 7.30 -10.29
CA GLN A 58 29.30 7.78 -9.50
C GLN A 58 29.64 6.85 -8.33
N GLY A 59 28.65 6.13 -7.78
CA GLY A 59 28.90 5.03 -6.83
C GLY A 59 29.59 3.81 -7.45
N SER A 60 29.68 3.76 -8.78
CA SER A 60 30.39 2.73 -9.56
C SER A 60 31.82 3.17 -9.90
N HIS A 61 32.58 3.59 -8.88
CA HIS A 61 34.05 3.51 -8.99
C HIS A 61 34.42 2.03 -9.03
N ALA A 62 34.53 1.51 -10.25
CA ALA A 62 35.03 0.19 -10.55
C ALA A 62 36.44 0.02 -9.95
N THR A 63 36.50 -0.60 -8.78
CA THR A 63 37.65 -1.42 -8.41
C THR A 63 37.64 -2.66 -9.31
N LEU A 64 38.82 -3.21 -9.61
CA LEU A 64 39.05 -4.37 -10.49
C LEU A 64 38.31 -5.67 -10.10
N PHE A 65 37.45 -5.62 -9.07
CA PHE A 65 36.50 -6.64 -8.69
C PHE A 65 35.09 -6.02 -8.76
N SER A 66 34.52 -6.01 -9.97
CA SER A 66 33.12 -5.61 -10.19
C SER A 66 32.24 -6.38 -9.22
N SER A 67 31.62 -5.71 -8.24
CA SER A 67 30.50 -6.33 -7.53
C SER A 67 29.47 -6.70 -8.60
N PRO A 68 28.95 -7.93 -8.62
CA PRO A 68 27.94 -8.31 -9.60
C PRO A 68 26.82 -7.28 -9.53
N GLN A 69 26.35 -6.83 -10.69
CA GLN A 69 25.29 -5.85 -10.80
C GLN A 69 23.98 -6.51 -10.33
N THR A 70 23.79 -6.60 -9.01
CA THR A 70 22.60 -7.20 -8.43
C THR A 70 21.40 -6.32 -8.78
N GLY A 71 20.29 -6.93 -9.22
CA GLY A 71 19.07 -6.19 -9.51
C GLY A 71 18.45 -5.53 -8.28
N LEU A 72 17.26 -4.95 -8.44
CA LEU A 72 16.54 -4.33 -7.31
C LEU A 72 16.45 -5.29 -6.13
N PHE A 73 16.60 -4.77 -4.91
CA PHE A 73 16.58 -5.54 -3.65
C PHE A 73 17.63 -6.66 -3.58
N HIS A 74 18.74 -6.51 -4.31
CA HIS A 74 19.80 -7.53 -4.46
C HIS A 74 19.31 -8.84 -5.09
N ASN A 75 18.21 -8.81 -5.83
CA ASN A 75 17.68 -9.95 -6.54
C ASN A 75 18.22 -9.96 -7.99
N GLU A 76 18.84 -11.05 -8.40
CA GLU A 76 19.49 -11.21 -9.71
C GLU A 76 18.51 -11.12 -10.89
N TYR A 77 17.24 -11.49 -10.68
CA TYR A 77 16.20 -11.35 -11.69
C TYR A 77 15.78 -9.89 -11.89
N LEU A 78 15.84 -9.06 -10.83
CA LEU A 78 15.30 -7.70 -10.85
C LEU A 78 16.25 -6.68 -11.47
N THR A 79 17.00 -7.08 -12.51
CA THR A 79 17.81 -6.19 -13.34
C THR A 79 16.97 -5.50 -14.41
N THR A 80 15.84 -6.10 -14.81
CA THR A 80 14.90 -5.57 -15.80
C THR A 80 13.44 -5.78 -15.37
N PRO A 81 12.47 -4.99 -15.91
CA PRO A 81 11.06 -5.23 -15.64
C PRO A 81 10.60 -6.64 -16.04
N GLN A 82 11.11 -7.17 -17.15
CA GLN A 82 10.79 -8.53 -17.58
C GLN A 82 11.30 -9.57 -16.57
N GLY A 83 12.48 -9.35 -16.00
CA GLY A 83 13.03 -10.25 -14.99
C GLY A 83 12.17 -10.35 -13.72
N LEU A 84 11.38 -9.32 -13.35
CA LEU A 84 10.38 -9.44 -12.28
C LEU A 84 9.28 -10.45 -12.63
N VAL A 85 8.85 -10.47 -13.90
CA VAL A 85 7.86 -11.44 -14.40
C VAL A 85 8.47 -12.84 -14.45
N ASP A 86 9.72 -12.96 -14.87
CA ASP A 86 10.42 -14.25 -14.91
C ASP A 86 10.62 -14.82 -13.49
N PHE A 87 10.96 -13.96 -12.53
CA PHE A 87 11.07 -14.30 -11.10
C PHE A 87 9.75 -14.82 -10.52
N SER A 88 8.63 -14.21 -10.90
CA SER A 88 7.31 -14.66 -10.44
C SER A 88 6.90 -15.98 -11.05
N GLN A 89 7.15 -16.20 -12.35
CA GLN A 89 6.91 -17.49 -13.01
C GLN A 89 7.72 -18.63 -12.39
N GLN A 90 9.01 -18.38 -12.09
CA GLN A 90 9.85 -19.38 -11.45
C GLN A 90 9.38 -19.69 -10.03
N SER A 91 9.06 -18.66 -9.24
CA SER A 91 8.55 -18.83 -7.87
C SER A 91 7.21 -19.57 -7.87
N LEU A 92 6.35 -19.30 -8.85
CA LEU A 92 5.09 -20.02 -9.06
C LEU A 92 5.32 -21.50 -9.38
N SER A 93 6.30 -21.82 -10.23
CA SER A 93 6.67 -23.20 -10.54
C SER A 93 7.19 -23.93 -9.29
N GLN A 94 8.04 -23.29 -8.49
CA GLN A 94 8.56 -23.84 -7.25
C GLN A 94 7.44 -24.10 -6.24
N ALA A 95 6.51 -23.15 -6.10
CA ALA A 95 5.36 -23.28 -5.22
C ALA A 95 4.44 -24.45 -5.63
N LYS A 96 4.14 -24.59 -6.93
CA LYS A 96 3.36 -25.72 -7.46
C LYS A 96 4.03 -27.07 -7.19
N GLN A 97 5.35 -27.15 -7.40
CA GLN A 97 6.10 -28.36 -7.11
C GLN A 97 6.05 -28.70 -5.61
N LEU A 98 6.27 -27.71 -4.74
CA LEU A 98 6.23 -27.89 -3.29
C LEU A 98 4.86 -28.41 -2.82
N VAL A 99 3.76 -27.87 -3.36
CA VAL A 99 2.40 -28.36 -3.07
C VAL A 99 2.24 -29.81 -3.50
N SER A 100 2.66 -30.16 -4.72
CA SER A 100 2.61 -31.54 -5.20
C SER A 100 3.40 -32.50 -4.31
N GLU A 101 4.60 -32.10 -3.88
CA GLU A 101 5.41 -32.89 -2.95
C GLU A 101 4.73 -33.07 -1.59
N MET A 102 4.19 -31.99 -1.02
CA MET A 102 3.46 -32.02 0.25
C MET A 102 2.30 -33.02 0.21
N LEU A 103 1.45 -32.93 -0.81
CA LEU A 103 0.27 -33.79 -0.94
C LEU A 103 0.66 -35.25 -1.18
N SER A 104 1.74 -35.52 -1.93
CA SER A 104 2.23 -36.89 -2.12
C SER A 104 2.76 -37.55 -0.83
N GLN A 105 3.25 -36.74 0.11
CA GLN A 105 3.88 -37.23 1.35
C GLN A 105 2.97 -37.14 2.58
N VAL A 106 1.81 -36.49 2.49
CA VAL A 106 0.93 -36.18 3.63
C VAL A 106 0.42 -37.42 4.38
N ASN A 107 0.41 -38.58 3.73
CA ASN A 107 0.00 -39.84 4.34
C ASN A 107 1.11 -40.50 5.18
N THR A 108 2.36 -40.05 5.04
CA THR A 108 3.51 -40.55 5.81
C THR A 108 3.70 -39.77 7.11
N VAL A 109 4.31 -40.39 8.12
CA VAL A 109 4.61 -39.70 9.40
C VAL A 109 5.57 -38.52 9.17
N ASP A 110 6.63 -38.73 8.39
CA ASP A 110 7.61 -37.68 8.06
C ASP A 110 6.97 -36.50 7.32
N GLY A 111 6.09 -36.78 6.34
CA GLY A 111 5.37 -35.74 5.62
C GLY A 111 4.45 -34.92 6.51
N LYS A 112 3.75 -35.55 7.47
CA LYS A 112 2.91 -34.86 8.46
C LYS A 112 3.73 -33.94 9.37
N LEU A 113 4.87 -34.43 9.86
CA LEU A 113 5.77 -33.65 10.71
C LEU A 113 6.35 -32.43 9.98
N LYS A 114 6.62 -32.54 8.68
CA LYS A 114 7.14 -31.44 7.85
C LYS A 114 6.07 -30.54 7.26
N PHE A 115 4.78 -30.88 7.41
CA PHE A 115 3.70 -30.24 6.66
C PHE A 115 3.56 -28.74 6.97
N ILE A 116 3.57 -28.38 8.26
CA ILE A 116 3.46 -26.97 8.69
C ILE A 116 4.65 -26.16 8.18
N LYS A 117 5.86 -26.69 8.31
CA LYS A 117 7.08 -26.06 7.80
C LYS A 117 7.03 -25.87 6.29
N LYS A 118 6.50 -26.83 5.53
CA LYS A 118 6.35 -26.71 4.08
C LYS A 118 5.26 -25.71 3.69
N LEU A 119 4.19 -25.57 4.46
CA LEU A 119 3.21 -24.49 4.27
C LEU A 119 3.85 -23.11 4.53
N ASP A 120 4.65 -22.97 5.58
CA ASP A 120 5.40 -21.73 5.86
C ASP A 120 6.38 -21.39 4.72
N GLN A 121 7.10 -22.38 4.22
CA GLN A 121 7.95 -22.23 3.03
C GLN A 121 7.16 -21.82 1.78
N LEU A 122 5.95 -22.36 1.61
CA LEU A 122 5.07 -21.96 0.52
C LEU A 122 4.70 -20.49 0.64
N SER A 123 4.33 -20.02 1.84
CA SER A 123 4.07 -18.60 2.11
C SER A 123 5.29 -17.72 1.82
N ASP A 124 6.51 -18.11 2.23
CA ASP A 124 7.74 -17.37 1.92
C ASP A 124 7.96 -17.20 0.40
N ILE A 125 7.79 -18.28 -0.37
CA ILE A 125 7.96 -18.25 -1.83
C ILE A 125 7.01 -17.22 -2.46
N LEU A 126 5.76 -17.15 -1.99
CA LEU A 126 4.76 -16.22 -2.51
C LEU A 126 5.01 -14.78 -2.04
N CYS A 127 5.15 -14.57 -0.73
CA CYS A 127 5.31 -13.24 -0.13
C CYS A 127 6.56 -12.53 -0.65
N ARG A 128 7.67 -13.26 -0.87
CA ARG A 128 8.90 -12.67 -1.45
C ARG A 128 8.68 -12.01 -2.80
N VAL A 129 7.76 -12.53 -3.62
CA VAL A 129 7.43 -11.94 -4.93
C VAL A 129 6.37 -10.85 -4.76
N ILE A 130 5.31 -11.13 -4.00
CA ILE A 130 4.15 -10.24 -3.85
C ILE A 130 4.57 -8.92 -3.18
N ASP A 131 5.33 -8.97 -2.10
CA ASP A 131 5.75 -7.77 -1.36
C ASP A 131 6.64 -6.87 -2.22
N VAL A 132 7.54 -7.48 -3.00
CA VAL A 132 8.40 -6.76 -3.95
C VAL A 132 7.58 -6.13 -5.07
N ALA A 133 6.63 -6.87 -5.65
CA ALA A 133 5.76 -6.36 -6.69
C ALA A 133 4.91 -5.20 -6.17
N GLU A 134 4.33 -5.33 -4.97
CA GLU A 134 3.50 -4.29 -4.37
C GLU A 134 4.31 -3.01 -4.12
N PHE A 135 5.51 -3.14 -3.57
CA PHE A 135 6.40 -2.00 -3.38
C PHE A 135 6.75 -1.31 -4.70
N ILE A 136 7.11 -2.08 -5.74
CA ILE A 136 7.45 -1.53 -7.06
C ILE A 136 6.25 -0.78 -7.67
N ARG A 137 5.03 -1.31 -7.56
CA ARG A 137 3.80 -0.67 -8.08
C ARG A 137 3.58 0.72 -7.49
N VAL A 138 3.91 0.91 -6.21
CA VAL A 138 3.65 2.15 -5.48
C VAL A 138 4.81 3.16 -5.61
N VAL A 139 6.05 2.68 -5.63
CA VAL A 139 7.23 3.55 -5.44
C VAL A 139 8.03 3.79 -6.71
N HIS A 140 8.02 2.86 -7.67
CA HIS A 140 8.97 2.91 -8.76
C HIS A 140 8.60 3.99 -9.82
N PRO A 141 9.51 4.89 -10.22
CA PRO A 141 9.18 6.01 -11.12
C PRO A 141 8.94 5.60 -12.58
N SER A 142 9.50 4.46 -13.00
CA SER A 142 9.32 3.92 -14.36
C SER A 142 8.00 3.16 -14.50
N VAL A 143 7.16 3.62 -15.43
CA VAL A 143 5.91 2.94 -15.83
C VAL A 143 6.14 1.50 -16.28
N LYS A 144 7.29 1.17 -16.90
CA LYS A 144 7.59 -0.21 -17.31
C LYS A 144 7.70 -1.16 -16.11
N TRP A 145 8.30 -0.68 -15.02
CA TRP A 145 8.42 -1.43 -13.77
C TRP A 145 7.07 -1.55 -13.06
N ILE A 146 6.29 -0.47 -13.02
CA ILE A 146 4.92 -0.49 -12.47
C ILE A 146 4.06 -1.52 -13.21
N ASN A 147 4.10 -1.55 -14.55
CA ASN A 147 3.32 -2.49 -15.36
C ASN A 147 3.76 -3.95 -15.15
N ALA A 148 5.06 -4.22 -15.10
CA ALA A 148 5.57 -5.56 -14.83
C ALA A 148 5.20 -6.05 -13.42
N ALA A 149 5.21 -5.13 -12.45
CA ALA A 149 4.82 -5.43 -11.08
C ALA A 149 3.30 -5.62 -10.94
N GLN A 150 2.49 -4.87 -11.70
CA GLN A 150 1.05 -5.10 -11.82
C GLN A 150 0.75 -6.51 -12.36
N GLN A 151 1.39 -6.89 -13.46
CA GLN A 151 1.25 -8.23 -14.07
C GLN A 151 1.67 -9.33 -13.08
N THR A 152 2.79 -9.13 -12.38
CA THR A 152 3.29 -10.07 -11.38
C THR A 152 2.31 -10.21 -10.22
N HIS A 153 1.77 -9.08 -9.73
CA HIS A 153 0.79 -9.09 -8.66
C HIS A 153 -0.47 -9.85 -9.07
N GLU A 154 -1.02 -9.63 -10.27
CA GLU A 154 -2.19 -10.36 -10.78
C GLU A 154 -1.96 -11.87 -10.81
N MET A 155 -0.84 -12.31 -11.39
CA MET A 155 -0.47 -13.73 -11.49
C MET A 155 -0.33 -14.38 -10.11
N MET A 156 0.41 -13.74 -9.20
CA MET A 156 0.66 -14.29 -7.87
C MET A 156 -0.61 -14.29 -7.01
N PHE A 157 -1.46 -13.27 -7.15
CA PHE A 157 -2.72 -13.16 -6.43
C PHE A 157 -3.72 -14.24 -6.87
N GLU A 158 -3.82 -14.53 -8.17
CA GLU A 158 -4.65 -15.63 -8.68
C GLU A 158 -4.24 -16.96 -8.04
N PHE A 159 -2.93 -17.26 -8.04
CA PHE A 159 -2.43 -18.49 -7.45
C PHE A 159 -2.62 -18.54 -5.93
N MET A 160 -2.43 -17.43 -5.23
CA MET A 160 -2.71 -17.34 -3.79
C MET A 160 -4.18 -17.66 -3.48
N ASN A 161 -5.12 -17.19 -4.29
CA ASN A 161 -6.53 -17.53 -4.12
C ASN A 161 -6.78 -19.02 -4.32
N GLN A 162 -6.14 -19.66 -5.29
CA GLN A 162 -6.21 -21.12 -5.47
C GLN A 162 -5.68 -21.87 -4.24
N LEU A 163 -4.59 -21.40 -3.65
CA LEU A 163 -4.00 -22.02 -2.46
C LEU A 163 -4.87 -21.81 -1.21
N ASN A 164 -5.28 -20.57 -0.93
CA ASN A 164 -6.09 -20.22 0.24
C ASN A 164 -7.47 -20.91 0.24
N THR A 165 -7.91 -21.38 -0.93
CA THR A 165 -9.17 -22.11 -1.11
C THR A 165 -8.98 -23.61 -1.35
N ASN A 166 -7.74 -24.13 -1.23
CA ASN A 166 -7.42 -25.53 -1.40
C ASN A 166 -7.87 -26.35 -0.17
N VAL A 167 -8.92 -27.16 -0.37
CA VAL A 167 -9.54 -27.97 0.69
C VAL A 167 -8.62 -29.10 1.18
N GLU A 168 -7.77 -29.64 0.31
CA GLU A 168 -6.87 -30.74 0.64
C GLU A 168 -5.74 -30.27 1.57
N LEU A 169 -5.14 -29.11 1.28
CA LEU A 169 -4.15 -28.49 2.15
C LEU A 169 -4.74 -28.13 3.51
N TYR A 170 -5.93 -27.53 3.53
CA TYR A 170 -6.64 -27.18 4.77
C TYR A 170 -6.97 -28.41 5.61
N SER A 171 -7.61 -29.42 5.01
CA SER A 171 -8.01 -30.64 5.73
C SER A 171 -6.81 -31.39 6.29
N SER A 172 -5.73 -31.49 5.51
CA SER A 172 -4.47 -32.07 5.96
C SER A 172 -3.88 -31.34 7.17
N LEU A 173 -3.81 -30.01 7.13
CA LEU A 173 -3.33 -29.20 8.25
C LEU A 173 -4.20 -29.40 9.50
N ARG A 174 -5.53 -29.34 9.33
CA ARG A 174 -6.50 -29.55 10.40
C ARG A 174 -6.31 -30.92 11.05
N ASP A 175 -6.17 -31.96 10.24
CA ASP A 175 -6.06 -33.34 10.72
C ASP A 175 -4.73 -33.57 11.44
N ILE A 176 -3.65 -32.92 11.00
CA ILE A 176 -2.35 -32.91 11.69
C ILE A 176 -2.47 -32.23 13.06
N LEU A 177 -3.06 -31.04 13.11
CA LEU A 177 -3.23 -30.28 14.38
C LEU A 177 -4.16 -30.99 15.37
N ASN A 178 -5.08 -31.83 14.88
CA ASN A 178 -6.00 -32.61 15.71
C ASN A 178 -5.48 -34.01 16.08
N ASN A 179 -4.25 -34.36 15.69
CA ASN A 179 -3.66 -35.67 15.96
C ASN A 179 -2.59 -35.59 17.05
N PRO A 180 -2.88 -36.01 18.29
CA PRO A 180 -1.92 -36.00 19.40
C PRO A 180 -0.61 -36.72 19.09
N LEU A 181 -0.65 -37.83 18.34
CA LEU A 181 0.55 -38.59 18.00
C LEU A 181 1.53 -37.81 17.11
N ILE A 182 1.03 -36.83 16.36
CA ILE A 182 1.87 -35.95 15.54
C ILE A 182 2.21 -34.68 16.33
N THR A 183 1.23 -34.05 16.98
CA THR A 183 1.46 -32.78 17.69
C THR A 183 2.41 -32.91 18.87
N GLU A 184 2.47 -34.06 19.56
CA GLU A 184 3.45 -34.33 20.61
C GLU A 184 4.91 -34.33 20.10
N GLN A 185 5.12 -34.51 18.80
CA GLN A 185 6.43 -34.49 18.15
C GLN A 185 6.78 -33.12 17.53
N LEU A 186 5.83 -32.18 17.51
CA LEU A 186 6.03 -30.84 16.99
C LEU A 186 6.45 -29.89 18.13
N THR A 187 7.20 -28.86 17.76
CA THR A 187 7.52 -27.78 18.68
C THR A 187 6.27 -26.92 18.97
N PRO A 188 6.20 -26.25 20.14
CA PRO A 188 5.12 -25.30 20.43
C PRO A 188 4.99 -24.22 19.36
N GLU A 189 6.11 -23.75 18.82
CA GLU A 189 6.16 -22.77 17.73
C GLU A 189 5.53 -23.32 16.44
N GLU A 190 5.87 -24.54 16.03
CA GLU A 190 5.27 -25.17 14.84
C GLU A 190 3.76 -25.32 14.99
N ILE A 191 3.27 -25.76 16.16
CA ILE A 191 1.84 -25.86 16.42
C ILE A 191 1.19 -24.48 16.28
N LYS A 192 1.80 -23.44 16.88
CA LYS A 192 1.28 -22.07 16.81
C LYS A 192 1.24 -21.52 15.38
N VAL A 193 2.29 -21.76 14.59
CA VAL A 193 2.33 -21.40 13.17
C VAL A 193 1.23 -22.13 12.40
N GLY A 194 1.05 -23.43 12.65
CA GLY A 194 -0.03 -24.21 12.06
C GLY A 194 -1.43 -23.67 12.39
N GLU A 195 -1.67 -23.23 13.63
CA GLU A 195 -2.93 -22.59 14.02
C GLU A 195 -3.20 -21.29 13.26
N TYR A 196 -2.19 -20.44 13.08
CA TYR A 196 -2.32 -19.20 12.30
C TYR A 196 -2.61 -19.49 10.84
N LEU A 197 -1.86 -20.42 10.23
CA LEU A 197 -2.11 -20.84 8.85
C LEU A 197 -3.52 -21.41 8.69
N ARG A 198 -4.00 -22.25 9.63
CA ARG A 198 -5.37 -22.77 9.61
C ARG A 198 -6.40 -21.64 9.65
N GLN A 199 -6.19 -20.65 10.51
CA GLN A 199 -7.07 -19.49 10.61
C GLN A 199 -7.09 -18.67 9.32
N ASP A 200 -5.98 -18.58 8.59
CA ASP A 200 -5.92 -17.86 7.32
C ASP A 200 -6.70 -18.57 6.20
N PHE A 201 -6.68 -19.91 6.15
CA PHE A 201 -7.60 -20.68 5.29
C PHE A 201 -9.08 -20.40 5.65
N GLU A 202 -9.40 -20.42 6.95
CA GLU A 202 -10.77 -20.18 7.44
C GLU A 202 -11.28 -18.78 7.07
N ARG A 203 -10.43 -17.76 7.22
CA ARG A 203 -10.72 -16.36 6.84
C ARG A 203 -10.84 -16.16 5.33
N SER A 204 -10.18 -17.01 4.53
CA SER A 204 -10.22 -16.95 3.08
C SER A 204 -11.47 -17.61 2.47
N GLY A 205 -12.46 -17.98 3.29
CA GLY A 205 -13.73 -18.51 2.80
C GLY A 205 -13.69 -19.99 2.43
N ILE A 206 -12.76 -20.78 2.98
CA ILE A 206 -12.64 -22.23 2.70
C ILE A 206 -13.92 -23.04 2.99
N HIS A 207 -14.79 -22.54 3.87
CA HIS A 207 -16.07 -23.16 4.23
C HIS A 207 -17.26 -22.69 3.39
N MET A 208 -17.06 -21.71 2.51
CA MET A 208 -18.10 -21.22 1.61
C MET A 208 -18.36 -22.24 0.50
N ASP A 209 -19.58 -22.28 -0.02
CA ASP A 209 -19.89 -23.03 -1.24
C ASP A 209 -19.07 -22.46 -2.43
N PRO A 210 -18.89 -23.24 -3.51
CA PRO A 210 -18.04 -22.82 -4.63
C PRO A 210 -18.40 -21.46 -5.23
N GLN A 211 -19.70 -21.17 -5.37
CA GLN A 211 -20.17 -19.92 -5.99
C GLN A 211 -19.89 -18.72 -5.09
N THR A 212 -20.21 -18.83 -3.79
CA THR A 212 -19.90 -17.77 -2.82
C THR A 212 -18.38 -17.53 -2.71
N ARG A 213 -17.58 -18.60 -2.78
CA ARG A 213 -16.12 -18.51 -2.71
C ARG A 213 -15.51 -17.81 -3.92
N GLU A 214 -15.98 -18.14 -5.12
CA GLU A 214 -15.56 -17.46 -6.36
C GLU A 214 -15.90 -15.97 -6.34
N ASN A 215 -17.10 -15.62 -5.85
CA ASN A 215 -17.49 -14.23 -5.64
C ASN A 215 -16.60 -13.52 -4.60
N PHE A 216 -16.28 -14.18 -3.49
CA PHE A 216 -15.39 -13.63 -2.46
C PHE A 216 -14.00 -13.32 -3.02
N VAL A 217 -13.43 -14.26 -3.79
CA VAL A 217 -12.14 -14.07 -4.47
C VAL A 217 -12.23 -12.87 -5.41
N THR A 218 -13.23 -12.83 -6.28
CA THR A 218 -13.44 -11.75 -7.26
C THR A 218 -13.47 -10.38 -6.61
N ILE A 219 -14.29 -10.20 -5.56
CA ILE A 219 -14.40 -8.95 -4.81
C ILE A 219 -13.07 -8.57 -4.16
N THR A 220 -12.35 -9.54 -3.60
CA THR A 220 -11.05 -9.27 -2.95
C THR A 220 -10.01 -8.81 -3.98
N GLN A 221 -9.99 -9.38 -5.18
CA GLN A 221 -9.10 -8.90 -6.25
C GLN A 221 -9.49 -7.47 -6.67
N GLU A 222 -10.78 -7.19 -6.84
CA GLU A 222 -11.28 -5.86 -7.22
C GLU A 222 -10.88 -4.81 -6.19
N ILE A 223 -11.03 -5.09 -4.88
CA ILE A 223 -10.61 -4.19 -3.81
C ILE A 223 -9.11 -3.86 -3.91
N SER A 224 -8.27 -4.87 -4.13
CA SER A 224 -6.81 -4.67 -4.26
C SER A 224 -6.46 -3.81 -5.48
N LEU A 225 -7.09 -4.09 -6.63
CA LEU A 225 -6.89 -3.33 -7.86
C LEU A 225 -7.34 -1.87 -7.70
N LEU A 226 -8.55 -1.65 -7.18
CA LEU A 226 -9.09 -0.30 -6.95
C LEU A 226 -8.26 0.48 -5.94
N GLY A 227 -7.77 -0.17 -4.87
CA GLY A 227 -6.90 0.45 -3.88
C GLY A 227 -5.58 0.95 -4.47
N SER A 228 -4.91 0.11 -5.26
CA SER A 228 -3.68 0.50 -5.95
C SER A 228 -3.91 1.57 -7.00
N GLN A 229 -4.98 1.45 -7.81
CA GLN A 229 -5.35 2.45 -8.80
C GLN A 229 -5.62 3.81 -8.15
N PHE A 230 -6.37 3.82 -7.04
CA PHE A 230 -6.64 5.04 -6.28
C PHE A 230 -5.34 5.70 -5.81
N GLY A 231 -4.41 4.93 -5.21
CA GLY A 231 -3.10 5.44 -4.79
C GLY A 231 -2.28 6.03 -5.95
N ASN A 232 -2.24 5.33 -7.09
CA ASN A 232 -1.50 5.77 -8.26
C ASN A 232 -2.14 7.02 -8.91
N GLN A 233 -3.47 7.11 -8.94
CA GLN A 233 -4.18 8.27 -9.47
C GLN A 233 -4.02 9.51 -8.59
N ILE A 234 -3.94 9.36 -7.26
CA ILE A 234 -3.62 10.48 -6.36
C ILE A 234 -2.31 11.13 -6.78
N ASN A 235 -1.28 10.33 -7.09
CA ASN A 235 0.05 10.80 -7.49
C ASN A 235 0.09 11.37 -8.93
N GLY A 236 -0.86 10.97 -9.79
CA GLY A 236 -0.98 11.40 -11.19
C GLY A 236 -1.81 12.67 -11.41
N LEU A 237 -2.31 13.33 -10.34
CA LEU A 237 -3.08 14.57 -10.46
C LEU A 237 -2.24 15.69 -11.08
N LYS A 238 -2.53 15.99 -12.36
CA LYS A 238 -1.79 16.93 -13.24
C LYS A 238 -1.61 18.35 -12.69
N SER A 239 -2.35 18.77 -11.67
CA SER A 239 -2.20 20.14 -11.17
C SER A 239 -2.79 20.25 -9.77
N TYR A 240 -1.93 20.24 -8.76
CA TYR A 240 -2.28 20.67 -7.41
C TYR A 240 -2.32 22.20 -7.32
N TRP A 241 -2.42 22.94 -8.42
CA TRP A 241 -2.31 24.40 -8.37
C TRP A 241 -3.65 25.09 -8.15
N CYS A 242 -3.65 26.13 -7.31
CA CYS A 242 -4.77 27.01 -7.00
C CYS A 242 -4.45 28.41 -7.55
N PRO A 243 -5.15 28.89 -8.59
CA PRO A 243 -4.94 30.23 -9.12
C PRO A 243 -5.47 31.26 -8.13
N VAL A 244 -4.66 32.24 -7.77
CA VAL A 244 -5.03 33.35 -6.88
C VAL A 244 -4.73 34.69 -7.52
N THR A 245 -5.50 35.72 -7.18
CA THR A 245 -5.25 37.09 -7.62
C THR A 245 -4.07 37.70 -6.87
N VAL A 246 -3.55 38.82 -7.36
CA VAL A 246 -2.48 39.57 -6.66
C VAL A 246 -2.95 40.03 -5.27
N ALA A 247 -4.21 40.44 -5.11
CA ALA A 247 -4.76 40.84 -3.81
C ALA A 247 -4.82 39.64 -2.83
N GLU A 248 -5.23 38.47 -3.31
CA GLU A 248 -5.24 37.24 -2.50
C GLU A 248 -3.80 36.84 -2.11
N TRP A 249 -2.84 36.94 -3.03
CA TRP A 249 -1.43 36.70 -2.75
C TRP A 249 -0.86 37.64 -1.69
N GLU A 250 -1.17 38.93 -1.78
CA GLU A 250 -0.66 39.90 -0.81
C GLU A 250 -1.25 39.71 0.59
N SER A 251 -2.46 39.15 0.69
CA SER A 251 -3.09 38.81 1.98
C SER A 251 -2.37 37.72 2.79
N ILE A 252 -1.39 37.02 2.20
CA ILE A 252 -0.52 36.08 2.93
C ILE A 252 0.53 36.89 3.71
N GLU A 253 0.36 36.99 5.02
CA GLU A 253 1.26 37.77 5.89
C GLU A 253 2.61 37.09 6.11
N ASP A 254 2.65 35.74 6.12
CA ASP A 254 3.87 34.98 6.39
C ASP A 254 4.87 35.03 5.22
N PRO A 255 6.05 35.67 5.40
CA PRO A 255 7.06 35.77 4.36
C PRO A 255 7.74 34.43 4.05
N GLN A 256 7.79 33.49 5.01
CA GLN A 256 8.36 32.16 4.79
C GLN A 256 7.46 31.34 3.87
N LEU A 257 6.15 31.36 4.12
CA LEU A 257 5.17 30.74 3.25
C LEU A 257 5.20 31.32 1.83
N LYS A 258 5.28 32.66 1.68
CA LYS A 258 5.46 33.31 0.38
C LYS A 258 6.74 32.83 -0.33
N LYS A 259 7.86 32.68 0.39
CA LYS A 259 9.13 32.17 -0.17
C LYS A 259 9.00 30.71 -0.61
N GLU A 260 8.35 29.87 0.20
CA GLU A 260 8.12 28.47 -0.13
C GLU A 260 7.27 28.32 -1.40
N ILE A 261 6.15 29.03 -1.49
CA ILE A 261 5.28 29.04 -2.67
C ILE A 261 6.05 29.53 -3.91
N LYS A 262 6.92 30.54 -3.76
CA LYS A 262 7.79 31.03 -4.85
C LYS A 262 8.75 29.96 -5.38
N ASN A 263 9.33 29.14 -4.51
CA ASN A 263 10.24 28.06 -4.92
C ASN A 263 9.55 27.03 -5.83
N TYR A 264 8.28 26.75 -5.56
CA TYR A 264 7.48 25.83 -6.37
C TYR A 264 7.10 26.44 -7.73
N GLN A 265 7.02 27.76 -7.91
CA GLN A 265 6.55 28.38 -9.17
C GLN A 265 7.31 27.89 -10.41
N SER A 266 8.59 27.53 -10.28
CA SER A 266 9.39 26.97 -11.38
C SER A 266 8.88 25.61 -11.88
N LYS A 267 8.20 24.85 -11.02
CA LYS A 267 7.62 23.53 -11.29
C LYS A 267 6.20 23.59 -11.85
N TYR A 268 5.62 24.79 -12.02
CA TYR A 268 4.32 24.94 -12.65
C TYR A 268 4.43 24.66 -14.15
N ASP A 269 3.69 23.67 -14.61
CA ASP A 269 3.66 23.13 -15.97
C ASP A 269 2.47 23.65 -16.82
N GLY A 270 1.60 24.47 -16.22
CA GLY A 270 0.46 25.09 -16.91
C GLY A 270 0.75 26.45 -17.55
N ILE A 271 -0.28 27.00 -18.22
CA ILE A 271 -0.20 28.32 -18.87
C ILE A 271 -0.25 29.42 -17.79
N ARG A 272 0.79 30.27 -17.77
CA ARG A 272 0.84 31.41 -16.85
C ARG A 272 -0.02 32.55 -17.39
N GLN A 273 -0.93 33.05 -16.56
CA GLN A 273 -1.72 34.25 -16.86
C GLN A 273 -1.10 35.43 -16.10
N SER A 274 -1.02 36.61 -16.72
CA SER A 274 -0.35 37.79 -16.15
C SER A 274 -0.94 38.27 -14.81
N GLU A 275 -2.21 37.93 -14.53
CA GLU A 275 -2.96 38.43 -13.38
C GLU A 275 -3.15 37.39 -12.26
N THR A 276 -2.63 36.17 -12.43
CA THR A 276 -2.80 35.10 -11.45
C THR A 276 -1.49 34.49 -10.99
N ILE A 277 -1.40 34.22 -9.69
CA ILE A 277 -0.30 33.49 -9.06
C ILE A 277 -0.80 32.09 -8.73
N GLN A 278 0.01 31.07 -8.99
CA GLN A 278 -0.39 29.68 -8.81
C GLN A 278 0.11 29.18 -7.47
N ILE A 279 -0.77 28.95 -6.49
CA ILE A 279 -0.37 28.35 -5.20
C ILE A 279 -0.38 26.82 -5.32
N PRO A 280 0.72 26.11 -5.01
CA PRO A 280 0.73 24.65 -5.01
C PRO A 280 0.00 24.11 -3.78
N LEU A 281 -0.86 23.11 -3.98
CA LEU A 281 -1.61 22.43 -2.94
C LEU A 281 -0.88 21.17 -2.46
N VAL A 282 0.41 21.30 -2.19
CA VAL A 282 1.29 20.21 -1.75
C VAL A 282 1.86 20.52 -0.36
N ALA A 283 2.42 19.50 0.29
CA ALA A 283 3.01 19.62 1.62
C ALA A 283 2.05 20.28 2.63
N ASN A 284 2.57 21.15 3.51
CA ASN A 284 1.83 21.88 4.52
C ASN A 284 1.27 23.23 4.02
N ILE A 285 1.48 23.61 2.76
CA ILE A 285 1.06 24.92 2.21
C ILE A 285 -0.46 25.13 2.34
N PRO A 286 -1.33 24.20 1.91
CA PRO A 286 -2.78 24.35 2.09
C PRO A 286 -3.19 24.47 3.56
N TYR A 287 -2.55 23.69 4.43
CA TYR A 287 -2.88 23.71 5.86
C TYR A 287 -2.56 25.07 6.48
N THR A 288 -1.37 25.60 6.19
CA THR A 288 -0.92 26.91 6.68
C THR A 288 -1.81 28.04 6.18
N ILE A 289 -2.26 27.99 4.92
CA ILE A 289 -3.23 28.94 4.38
C ILE A 289 -4.56 28.85 5.15
N LEU A 290 -5.06 27.64 5.39
CA LEU A 290 -6.33 27.43 6.09
C LEU A 290 -6.30 27.88 7.55
N THR A 291 -5.17 27.75 8.25
CA THR A 291 -5.08 28.08 9.68
C THR A 291 -4.64 29.51 9.95
N ASN A 292 -3.72 30.05 9.15
CA ASN A 292 -2.98 31.27 9.50
C ASN A 292 -3.29 32.46 8.59
N CYS A 293 -3.92 32.25 7.43
CA CYS A 293 -4.22 33.36 6.51
C CYS A 293 -5.51 34.06 6.93
N SER A 294 -5.47 35.39 7.08
CA SER A 294 -6.61 36.23 7.47
C SER A 294 -7.72 36.27 6.40
N SER A 295 -7.36 36.15 5.12
CA SER A 295 -8.29 36.22 3.98
C SER A 295 -9.23 35.00 3.90
N ASP A 296 -10.52 35.24 4.13
CA ASP A 296 -11.56 34.22 4.05
C ASP A 296 -11.72 33.66 2.62
N THR A 297 -11.65 34.52 1.62
CA THR A 297 -11.74 34.15 0.21
C THR A 297 -10.62 33.18 -0.18
N LEU A 298 -9.39 33.46 0.25
CA LEU A 298 -8.24 32.59 -0.04
C LEU A 298 -8.37 31.23 0.66
N ARG A 299 -8.78 31.21 1.93
CA ARG A 299 -9.04 29.95 2.66
C ARG A 299 -10.10 29.11 1.96
N LYS A 300 -11.25 29.69 1.60
CA LYS A 300 -12.34 29.01 0.88
C LYS A 300 -11.87 28.46 -0.46
N LYS A 301 -11.14 29.26 -1.24
CA LYS A 301 -10.63 28.86 -2.55
C LYS A 301 -9.63 27.71 -2.45
N SER A 302 -8.67 27.80 -1.52
CA SER A 302 -7.72 26.73 -1.24
C SER A 302 -8.43 25.43 -0.80
N LEU A 303 -9.47 25.55 0.04
CA LEU A 303 -10.27 24.40 0.49
C LEU A 303 -11.04 23.75 -0.67
N ILE A 304 -11.73 24.54 -1.49
CA ILE A 304 -12.53 24.04 -2.61
C ILE A 304 -11.62 23.36 -3.64
N VAL A 305 -10.54 24.01 -4.06
CA VAL A 305 -9.63 23.43 -5.07
C VAL A 305 -8.98 22.15 -4.55
N LYS A 306 -8.65 22.08 -3.26
CA LYS A 306 -8.15 20.84 -2.64
C LYS A 306 -9.22 19.73 -2.65
N ASN A 307 -10.45 20.01 -2.19
CA ASN A 307 -11.49 18.99 -2.05
C ASN A 307 -12.11 18.54 -3.38
N VAL A 308 -12.34 19.46 -4.32
CA VAL A 308 -12.86 19.14 -5.66
C VAL A 308 -11.87 18.25 -6.42
N LYS A 309 -10.57 18.52 -6.28
CA LYS A 309 -9.54 17.69 -6.95
C LYS A 309 -9.36 16.33 -6.30
N LEU A 310 -9.58 16.19 -4.98
CA LEU A 310 -9.72 14.86 -4.35
C LEU A 310 -10.98 14.12 -4.85
N GLN A 311 -12.11 14.81 -5.02
CA GLN A 311 -13.35 14.18 -5.53
C GLN A 311 -13.23 13.65 -6.96
N VAL A 312 -12.41 14.28 -7.81
CA VAL A 312 -12.13 13.77 -9.17
C VAL A 312 -11.40 12.43 -9.12
N VAL A 313 -10.52 12.21 -8.13
CA VAL A 313 -9.84 10.91 -7.92
C VAL A 313 -10.78 9.87 -7.33
N CYS A 314 -11.73 10.27 -6.48
CA CYS A 314 -12.70 9.36 -5.87
C CYS A 314 -13.80 8.87 -6.83
N ARG A 315 -13.93 9.44 -8.04
CA ARG A 315 -14.85 8.91 -9.07
C ARG A 315 -14.15 7.77 -9.81
N LEU A 316 -14.09 6.59 -9.17
CA LEU A 316 -13.77 5.35 -9.86
C LEU A 316 -14.81 5.13 -10.98
N PRO A 317 -14.40 4.85 -12.23
CA PRO A 317 -15.35 4.39 -13.23
C PRO A 317 -15.80 2.99 -12.82
N ILE A 318 -16.95 2.91 -12.13
CA ILE A 318 -17.67 1.64 -12.00
C ILE A 318 -18.03 1.26 -13.44
N ARG A 319 -17.36 0.23 -13.96
CA ARG A 319 -17.72 -0.38 -15.23
C ARG A 319 -19.07 -1.05 -14.98
N ALA A 320 -20.16 -0.35 -15.31
CA ALA A 320 -21.44 -0.99 -15.44
C ALA A 320 -21.27 -2.08 -16.50
N GLN A 321 -21.35 -3.35 -16.09
CA GLN A 321 -21.63 -4.42 -17.03
C GLN A 321 -23.05 -4.16 -17.51
N ASP A 322 -23.18 -3.50 -18.65
CA ASP A 322 -24.42 -3.44 -19.39
C ASP A 322 -24.72 -4.88 -19.86
N GLY A 323 -25.57 -5.55 -19.09
CA GLY A 323 -26.20 -6.80 -19.49
C GLY A 323 -27.24 -6.49 -20.57
N GLU A 324 -26.80 -6.48 -21.84
CA GLU A 324 -27.71 -6.68 -22.97
C GLU A 324 -28.14 -8.16 -22.96
N ASN A 325 -29.28 -8.44 -22.34
CA ASN A 325 -30.03 -9.68 -22.59
C ASN A 325 -30.56 -9.64 -24.03
N SER A 326 -30.07 -10.57 -24.86
CA SER A 326 -30.80 -11.05 -26.05
C SER A 326 -31.75 -12.19 -25.67
#